data_AF-X1RTD3-F1
#
_entry.id   AF-X1RTD3-F1
#
_cell.length_a   1.000
_cell.length_b   1.000
_cell.length_c   1.000
_cell.angle_alpha   90.00
_cell.angle_beta   90.00
_cell.angle_gamma   90.00
#
_symmetry.space_group_name_H-M   'P 1'
#
loop_
_entity.id
_entity.type
_entity.pdbx_description
1 polymer ?
#
loop_
_entity_poly.entity_id
_entity_poly.type
_entity_poly.pdbx_seq_one_letter_code
_entity_poly.pdbx_strand_id
1 'polypeptide(L)'
;SGPSGTEIKLRYAEVLYPDGMINQVPLRGAKATETYILRESENEVYEPRFTYHGFRYVEVTGYPGTPKLNTLQGVVVHSAVEPAGGFICSNPLINHIHIC
;
A
#
# COMPACT_ATOMS: atom_id res chain seq x y z
N SER A 1 -12.92 10.22 -9.03
CA SER A 1 -14.34 10.60 -9.03
C SER A 1 -15.17 9.39 -9.39
N GLY A 2 -16.42 9.37 -8.96
CA GLY A 2 -17.37 8.29 -9.20
C GLY A 2 -18.69 8.58 -8.48
N PRO A 3 -19.72 7.74 -8.66
CA PRO A 3 -21.01 7.95 -8.03
C PRO A 3 -20.90 8.00 -6.50
N SER A 4 -21.68 8.88 -5.86
CA SER A 4 -21.80 8.90 -4.40
C SER A 4 -22.15 7.52 -3.84
N GLY A 5 -21.57 7.16 -2.71
CA GLY A 5 -21.83 5.87 -2.05
C GLY A 5 -21.07 4.68 -2.66
N THR A 6 -20.26 4.89 -3.71
CA THR A 6 -19.39 3.82 -4.23
C THR A 6 -18.39 3.39 -3.15
N GLU A 7 -18.40 2.11 -2.80
CA GLU A 7 -17.44 1.51 -1.87
C GLU A 7 -16.18 1.09 -2.61
N ILE A 8 -15.05 1.69 -2.25
CA ILE A 8 -13.72 1.29 -2.70
C ILE A 8 -13.03 0.59 -1.53
N LYS A 9 -12.55 -0.63 -1.76
CA LYS A 9 -11.87 -1.43 -0.75
C LYS A 9 -10.42 -1.67 -1.15
N LEU A 10 -9.53 -1.39 -0.21
CA LEU A 10 -8.09 -1.57 -0.34
C LEU A 10 -7.66 -2.70 0.61
N ARG A 11 -7.05 -3.77 0.06
CA ARG A 11 -6.48 -4.85 0.86
C ARG A 11 -4.97 -4.89 0.66
N TYR A 12 -4.24 -4.98 1.77
CA TYR A 12 -2.79 -4.88 1.78
C TYR A 12 -2.15 -6.26 1.98
N ALA A 13 -1.01 -6.51 1.32
CA ALA A 13 -0.22 -7.73 1.49
C ALA A 13 1.27 -7.50 1.21
N GLU A 14 2.10 -8.32 1.83
CA GLU A 14 3.57 -8.31 1.64
C GLU A 14 4.00 -9.17 0.45
N VAL A 15 3.25 -10.22 0.14
CA VAL A 15 3.57 -11.21 -0.89
C VAL A 15 2.35 -11.57 -1.73
N LEU A 16 2.62 -12.15 -2.90
CA LEU A 16 1.60 -12.62 -3.84
C LEU A 16 1.60 -14.15 -3.88
N TYR A 17 0.47 -14.72 -4.27
CA TYR A 17 0.38 -16.09 -4.78
C TYR A 17 0.96 -16.18 -6.20
N PRO A 18 1.28 -17.40 -6.69
CA PRO A 18 1.79 -17.60 -8.04
C PRO A 18 0.88 -17.09 -9.17
N ASP A 19 -0.42 -16.96 -8.91
CA ASP A 19 -1.42 -16.43 -9.84
C ASP A 19 -1.48 -14.89 -9.87
N GLY A 20 -0.67 -14.22 -9.03
CA GLY A 20 -0.63 -12.77 -8.89
C GLY A 20 -1.62 -12.19 -7.89
N MET A 21 -2.47 -13.02 -7.25
CA MET A 21 -3.38 -12.56 -6.20
C MET A 21 -2.63 -12.25 -4.90
N ILE A 22 -3.15 -11.31 -4.12
CA ILE A 22 -2.54 -10.97 -2.83
C ILE A 22 -2.65 -12.13 -1.83
N ASN A 23 -1.60 -12.36 -1.06
CA ASN A 23 -1.60 -13.36 0.00
C ASN A 23 -1.64 -12.69 1.38
N GLN A 24 -2.78 -12.82 2.05
CA GLN A 24 -3.01 -12.26 3.38
C GLN A 24 -2.82 -13.29 4.52
N VAL A 25 -2.47 -14.54 4.21
CA VAL A 25 -2.23 -15.59 5.23
C VAL A 25 -1.17 -15.18 6.26
N PRO A 26 -0.03 -14.55 5.87
CA PRO A 26 0.97 -14.11 6.83
C PRO A 26 0.48 -13.07 7.86
N LEU A 27 -0.59 -12.33 7.53
CA LEU A 27 -1.15 -11.27 8.39
C LEU A 27 -1.92 -11.82 9.60
N ARG A 28 -2.17 -13.15 9.64
CA ARG A 28 -2.88 -13.84 10.73
C ARG A 28 -4.26 -13.19 10.97
N GLY A 29 -4.49 -12.65 12.17
CA GLY A 29 -5.76 -12.02 12.54
C GLY A 29 -5.93 -10.58 12.06
N ALA A 30 -4.88 -9.95 11.52
CA ALA A 30 -4.96 -8.60 11.00
C ALA A 30 -5.65 -8.59 9.63
N LYS A 31 -6.75 -7.83 9.50
CA LYS A 31 -7.47 -7.70 8.22
C LYS A 31 -6.69 -6.91 7.18
N ALA A 32 -5.90 -5.93 7.62
CA ALA A 32 -5.19 -4.96 6.76
C ALA A 32 -6.05 -4.53 5.55
N THR A 33 -7.24 -4.01 5.87
CA THR A 33 -8.26 -3.64 4.87
C THR A 33 -8.81 -2.27 5.22
N GLU A 34 -8.88 -1.42 4.22
CA GLU A 34 -9.49 -0.10 4.30
C GLU A 34 -10.69 -0.02 3.35
N THR A 35 -11.68 0.76 3.76
CA THR A 35 -12.87 1.02 2.97
C THR A 35 -13.10 2.51 2.89
N TYR A 36 -13.17 3.03 1.66
CA TYR A 36 -13.52 4.41 1.37
C TYR A 36 -14.86 4.46 0.66
N ILE A 37 -15.74 5.37 1.09
CA ILE A 37 -17.03 5.61 0.45
C ILE A 37 -16.96 6.96 -0.26
N LEU A 38 -17.17 6.96 -1.58
CA LEU A 38 -17.14 8.18 -2.38
C LEU A 38 -18.26 9.15 -1.97
N ARG A 39 -17.96 10.45 -2.00
CA ARG A 39 -18.88 11.53 -1.63
C ARG A 39 -19.51 12.22 -2.84
N GLU A 40 -19.08 11.90 -4.06
CA GLU A 40 -19.45 12.53 -5.33
C GLU A 40 -18.73 13.87 -5.60
N SER A 41 -17.48 13.97 -5.18
CA SER A 41 -16.61 15.10 -5.52
C SER A 41 -15.66 14.75 -6.67
N GLU A 42 -15.30 15.75 -7.45
CA GLU A 42 -14.13 15.65 -8.31
C GLU A 42 -12.87 15.54 -7.45
N ASN A 43 -11.91 14.71 -7.90
CA ASN A 43 -10.59 14.56 -7.30
C ASN A 43 -10.55 14.28 -5.78
N GLU A 44 -11.44 13.42 -5.28
CA GLU A 44 -11.37 12.94 -3.89
C GLU A 44 -10.02 12.27 -3.59
N VAL A 45 -9.40 12.68 -2.47
CA VAL A 45 -8.18 12.09 -1.93
C VAL A 45 -8.49 11.50 -0.56
N TYR A 46 -8.18 10.21 -0.40
CA TYR A 46 -8.34 9.48 0.84
C TYR A 46 -6.98 9.07 1.39
N GLU A 47 -6.75 9.36 2.67
CA GLU A 47 -5.57 8.92 3.41
C GLU A 47 -5.99 8.44 4.82
N PRO A 48 -5.70 7.18 5.19
CA PRO A 48 -6.00 6.67 6.52
C PRO A 48 -5.13 7.35 7.59
N ARG A 49 -5.73 7.71 8.74
CA ARG A 49 -5.01 8.42 9.83
C ARG A 49 -4.80 7.62 11.12
N PHE A 50 -5.54 6.52 11.29
CA PHE A 50 -5.58 5.75 12.53
C PHE A 50 -5.22 4.26 12.32
N THR A 51 -4.60 3.95 11.19
CA THR A 51 -4.07 2.63 10.86
C THR A 51 -2.82 2.80 10.01
N TYR A 52 -1.97 1.78 9.99
CA TYR A 52 -0.86 1.66 9.06
C TYR A 52 -0.64 0.17 8.76
N HIS A 53 -0.01 -0.12 7.63
CA HIS A 53 0.17 -1.48 7.14
C HIS A 53 1.60 -1.67 6.63
N GLY A 54 2.19 -2.84 6.91
CA GLY A 54 3.38 -3.30 6.19
C GLY A 54 2.94 -4.01 4.92
N PHE A 55 3.33 -3.50 3.75
CA PHE A 55 2.89 -4.07 2.48
C PHE A 55 3.85 -3.72 1.34
N ARG A 56 3.75 -4.52 0.28
CA ARG A 56 4.32 -4.22 -1.03
C ARG A 56 3.24 -4.17 -2.13
N TYR A 57 2.13 -4.87 -1.91
CA TYR A 57 1.05 -5.00 -2.87
C TYR A 57 -0.26 -4.51 -2.26
N VAL A 58 -1.07 -3.85 -3.08
CA VAL A 58 -2.41 -3.38 -2.73
C VAL A 58 -3.39 -3.94 -3.75
N GLU A 59 -4.41 -4.64 -3.30
CA GLU A 59 -5.56 -4.98 -4.11
C GLU A 59 -6.62 -3.88 -3.96
N VAL A 60 -7.10 -3.39 -5.10
CA VAL A 60 -8.18 -2.40 -5.17
C VAL A 60 -9.41 -3.05 -5.77
N THR A 61 -10.52 -3.00 -5.03
CA THR A 61 -11.83 -3.48 -5.50
C THR A 61 -12.88 -2.38 -5.38
N GLY A 62 -13.88 -2.39 -6.26
CA GLY A 62 -14.94 -1.37 -6.29
C GLY A 62 -14.53 -0.01 -6.85
N TYR A 63 -13.30 0.12 -7.37
CA TYR A 63 -12.85 1.35 -8.01
C TYR A 63 -13.66 1.65 -9.29
N PRO A 64 -14.14 2.89 -9.50
CA PRO A 64 -14.90 3.24 -10.70
C PRO A 64 -13.98 3.26 -11.93
N GLY A 65 -14.02 2.18 -12.71
CA GLY A 65 -13.18 1.98 -13.90
C GLY A 65 -11.86 1.28 -13.58
N THR A 66 -10.81 1.57 -14.35
CA THR A 66 -9.49 0.97 -14.17
C THR A 66 -8.55 1.94 -13.47
N PRO A 67 -7.94 1.57 -12.33
CA PRO A 67 -6.96 2.41 -11.67
C PRO A 67 -5.71 2.58 -12.54
N LYS A 68 -5.12 3.78 -12.50
CA LYS A 68 -3.86 4.10 -13.17
C LYS A 68 -2.72 4.04 -12.14
N LEU A 69 -1.47 4.04 -12.61
CA LEU A 69 -0.30 4.01 -11.72
C LEU A 69 -0.23 5.19 -10.73
N ASN A 70 -0.85 6.32 -11.07
CA ASN A 70 -0.93 7.50 -10.20
C ASN A 70 -2.21 7.55 -9.35
N THR A 71 -3.05 6.52 -9.38
CA THR A 71 -4.28 6.44 -8.56
C THR A 71 -3.95 6.14 -7.10
N LEU A 72 -2.87 5.41 -6.84
CA LEU A 72 -2.41 5.07 -5.50
C LEU A 72 -1.01 5.61 -5.27
N GLN A 73 -0.76 6.07 -4.05
CA GLN A 73 0.55 6.48 -3.57
C GLN A 73 0.78 5.87 -2.19
N GLY A 74 1.90 5.16 -2.03
CA GLY A 74 2.34 4.70 -0.72
C GLY A 74 2.95 5.85 0.07
N VAL A 75 2.48 6.05 1.30
CA VAL A 75 3.08 7.00 2.26
C VAL A 75 3.82 6.19 3.31
N VAL A 76 5.15 6.35 3.34
CA VAL A 76 6.00 5.65 4.31
C VAL A 76 5.90 6.36 5.66
N VAL A 77 5.49 5.62 6.70
CA VAL A 77 5.31 6.15 8.05
C VAL A 77 6.19 5.36 9.02
N HIS A 78 7.05 6.05 9.74
CA HIS A 78 7.88 5.53 10.83
C HIS A 78 8.23 6.66 11.80
N SER A 79 8.84 6.32 12.95
CA SER A 79 9.39 7.34 13.86
C SER A 79 10.40 8.22 13.14
N ALA A 80 10.32 9.54 13.31
CA ALA A 80 11.19 10.51 12.65
C ALA A 80 12.60 10.56 13.28
N VAL A 81 13.37 9.49 13.11
CA VAL A 81 14.79 9.40 13.51
C VAL A 81 15.70 9.89 12.39
N GLU A 82 16.83 10.51 12.74
CA GLU A 82 17.83 10.92 11.76
C GLU A 82 18.69 9.73 11.31
N PRO A 83 19.06 9.63 10.02
CA PRO A 83 19.98 8.60 9.55
C PRO A 83 21.37 8.74 10.21
N ALA A 84 21.85 7.68 10.84
CA ALA A 84 23.14 7.68 11.54
C ALA A 84 24.35 7.35 10.64
N GLY A 85 24.12 6.79 9.45
CA GLY A 85 25.19 6.39 8.54
C GLY A 85 24.69 5.64 7.31
N GLY A 86 25.60 5.28 6.42
CA GLY A 86 25.32 4.49 5.21
C GLY A 86 26.48 3.58 4.85
N PHE A 87 26.20 2.56 4.04
CA PHE A 87 27.17 1.56 3.61
C PHE A 87 27.11 1.31 2.10
N ILE A 88 28.27 1.14 1.48
CA ILE A 88 28.41 0.70 0.09
C ILE A 88 29.70 -0.12 -0.06
N CYS A 89 29.66 -1.17 -0.88
CA CYS A 89 30.84 -1.93 -1.26
C CYS A 89 30.79 -2.35 -2.74
N SER A 90 31.84 -3.04 -3.19
CA SER A 90 31.95 -3.51 -4.58
C SER A 90 31.00 -4.66 -4.93
N ASN A 91 30.37 -5.29 -3.93
CA ASN A 91 29.47 -6.42 -4.16
C ASN A 91 28.01 -5.92 -4.21
N PRO A 92 27.34 -5.99 -5.38
CA PRO A 92 25.98 -5.50 -5.53
C PRO A 92 24.95 -6.27 -4.68
N LEU A 93 25.18 -7.55 -4.41
CA LEU A 93 24.31 -8.34 -3.53
C LEU A 93 24.36 -7.80 -2.09
N ILE A 94 25.55 -7.46 -1.60
CA ILE A 94 25.71 -6.90 -0.25
C ILE A 94 25.07 -5.51 -0.17
N ASN A 95 25.20 -4.70 -1.23
CA ASN A 95 24.50 -3.41 -1.31
C ASN A 95 22.97 -3.59 -1.26
N HIS A 96 22.42 -4.60 -1.95
CA HIS A 96 20.99 -4.89 -1.90
C HIS A 96 20.51 -5.33 -0.51
N ILE A 97 21.29 -6.15 0.20
CA ILE A 97 20.98 -6.55 1.58
C ILE A 97 20.99 -5.34 2.53
N HIS A 98 21.89 -4.37 2.31
CA HIS A 98 21.97 -3.17 3.15
C HIS A 98 20.79 -2.20 2.96
N ILE A 99 20.28 -2.10 1.73
CA ILE A 99 19.19 -1.17 1.38
C ILE A 99 17.81 -1.70 1.84
N CYS A 100 17.72 -2.98 2.24
CA CYS A 100 16.48 -3.58 2.76
C CYS A 100 15.89 -2.81 3.95
#